data_AF-A0A8T5LP72-F1
#
_entry.id   AF-A0A8T5LP72-F1
#
_cell.length_a   1.000
_cell.length_b   1.000
_cell.length_c   1.000
_cell.angle_alpha   90.00
_cell.angle_beta   90.00
_cell.angle_gamma   90.00
#
_symmetry.space_group_name_H-M   'P 1'
#
loop_
_entity.id
_entity.type
_entity.pdbx_description
1 polymer ?
#
loop_
_entity_poly.entity_id
_entity_poly.type
_entity_poly.pdbx_seq_one_letter_code
_entity_poly.pdbx_strand_id
1 'polypeptide(L)'
;MELAITNELIKEISKSDSFKKWKVKHPGSFPSHLFCSLDSDYNIKDSLEVGFFDSNTKKITVFVMKDGNVSAKDEDDVFKKENEKVEMLKQNDVKINFEKAKNILEENLKKFFPKKDIGDGFIVLQTIKGKTLWNFTFITKTLEFVNLKINASSGEIDSHQVVELIDKGITK
;
A
#
# COMPACT_ATOMS: atom_id res chain seq x y z
N MET A 1 19.67 7.27 3.96
CA MET A 1 19.63 6.36 2.79
C MET A 1 18.16 6.17 2.48
N GLU A 2 17.67 6.92 1.50
CA GLU A 2 16.25 7.00 1.15
C GLU A 2 15.94 5.79 0.27
N LEU A 3 15.56 4.67 0.88
CA LEU A 3 15.16 3.48 0.13
C LEU A 3 13.87 3.85 -0.62
N ALA A 4 13.93 3.91 -1.96
CA ALA A 4 12.75 4.23 -2.74
C ALA A 4 11.72 3.12 -2.52
N ILE A 5 10.49 3.49 -2.12
CA ILE A 5 9.34 2.59 -1.93
C ILE A 5 8.89 2.01 -3.28
N THR A 6 9.74 1.22 -3.92
CA THR A 6 9.56 0.72 -5.29
C THR A 6 10.35 -0.58 -5.48
N ASN A 7 10.96 -0.77 -6.65
CA ASN A 7 11.72 -1.94 -7.07
C ASN A 7 12.93 -2.22 -6.17
N GLU A 8 13.49 -1.18 -5.54
CA GLU A 8 14.64 -1.33 -4.63
C GLU A 8 14.27 -2.15 -3.40
N LEU A 9 13.14 -1.85 -2.76
CA LEU A 9 12.66 -2.60 -1.61
C LEU A 9 12.42 -4.09 -1.94
N ILE A 10 11.78 -4.37 -3.08
CA ILE A 10 11.54 -5.75 -3.54
C ILE A 10 12.86 -6.47 -3.80
N LYS A 11 13.84 -5.79 -4.41
CA LYS A 11 15.19 -6.33 -4.64
C LYS A 11 15.89 -6.63 -3.33
N GLU A 12 15.84 -5.74 -2.34
CA GLU A 12 16.47 -5.96 -1.04
C GLU A 12 15.83 -7.14 -0.29
N ILE A 13 14.50 -7.22 -0.25
CA ILE A 13 13.79 -8.37 0.32
C ILE A 13 14.20 -9.67 -0.37
N SER A 14 14.31 -9.65 -1.70
CA SER A 14 14.68 -10.82 -2.50
C SER A 14 16.09 -11.36 -2.23
N LYS A 15 16.98 -10.54 -1.66
CA LYS A 15 18.34 -10.95 -1.28
C LYS A 15 18.37 -11.73 0.03
N SER A 16 17.37 -11.57 0.90
CA SER A 16 17.33 -12.23 2.20
C SER A 16 17.19 -13.76 2.10
N ASP A 17 17.82 -14.47 3.03
CA ASP A 17 17.73 -15.94 3.08
C ASP A 17 16.33 -16.43 3.44
N SER A 18 15.61 -15.68 4.28
CA SER A 18 14.21 -15.96 4.63
C SER A 18 13.33 -15.94 3.38
N PHE A 19 13.44 -14.90 2.56
CA PHE A 19 12.70 -14.81 1.31
C PHE A 19 13.11 -15.91 0.32
N LYS A 20 14.40 -16.15 0.11
CA LYS A 20 14.88 -17.19 -0.83
C LYS A 20 14.32 -18.57 -0.45
N LYS A 21 14.41 -18.95 0.82
CA LYS A 21 13.88 -20.23 1.33
C LYS A 21 12.36 -20.33 1.15
N TRP A 22 11.65 -19.24 1.42
CA TRP A 22 10.21 -19.16 1.20
C TRP A 22 9.86 -19.28 -0.29
N LYS A 23 10.56 -18.55 -1.16
CA LYS A 23 10.27 -18.50 -2.60
C LYS A 23 10.42 -19.86 -3.30
N VAL A 24 11.32 -20.74 -2.82
CA VAL A 24 11.42 -22.13 -3.30
C VAL A 24 10.11 -22.91 -3.05
N LYS A 25 9.46 -22.70 -1.91
CA LYS A 25 8.19 -23.35 -1.56
C LYS A 25 6.99 -22.70 -2.25
N HIS A 26 7.12 -21.44 -2.67
CA HIS A 26 6.08 -20.62 -3.29
C HIS A 26 6.50 -20.15 -4.70
N PRO A 27 6.79 -21.06 -5.65
CA PRO A 27 7.33 -20.68 -6.96
C PRO A 27 6.35 -19.81 -7.77
N GLY A 28 5.04 -20.01 -7.60
CA GLY A 28 3.97 -19.24 -8.27
C GLY A 28 3.64 -17.89 -7.61
N SER A 29 4.41 -17.47 -6.60
CA SER A 29 4.16 -16.19 -5.93
C SER A 29 4.71 -14.98 -6.68
N PHE A 30 4.09 -13.81 -6.47
CA PHE A 30 4.50 -12.55 -7.06
C PHE A 30 4.24 -11.37 -6.12
N PRO A 31 5.01 -10.26 -6.22
CA PRO A 31 4.72 -9.06 -5.45
C PRO A 31 3.36 -8.50 -5.88
N SER A 32 2.47 -8.32 -4.91
CA SER A 32 1.10 -7.83 -5.13
C SER A 32 0.93 -6.38 -4.70
N HIS A 33 1.58 -5.99 -3.61
CA HIS A 33 1.53 -4.63 -3.10
C HIS A 33 2.75 -4.26 -2.27
N LEU A 34 3.00 -2.96 -2.13
CA LEU A 34 3.82 -2.37 -1.08
C LEU A 34 2.92 -1.67 -0.07
N PHE A 35 3.29 -1.68 1.20
CA PHE A 35 2.57 -1.01 2.28
C PHE A 35 3.57 -0.28 3.20
N CYS A 36 3.19 0.91 3.67
CA CYS A 36 3.81 1.51 4.85
C CYS A 36 2.85 2.41 5.62
N SER A 37 3.09 2.53 6.92
CA SER A 37 2.36 3.44 7.81
C SER A 37 2.89 4.87 7.72
N LEU A 38 1.98 5.84 7.74
CA LEU A 38 2.29 7.26 7.68
C LEU A 38 1.79 7.98 8.94
N ASP A 39 2.53 9.00 9.38
CA ASP A 39 2.04 9.97 10.37
C ASP A 39 1.16 11.04 9.73
N SER A 40 0.60 11.92 10.57
CA SER A 40 -0.20 13.07 10.12
C SER A 40 0.55 14.09 9.27
N ASP A 41 1.89 14.04 9.24
CA ASP A 41 2.77 14.86 8.42
C ASP A 41 3.28 14.10 7.16
N TYR A 42 2.64 12.97 6.87
CA TYR A 42 2.89 12.11 5.71
C TYR A 42 4.32 11.53 5.69
N ASN A 43 4.96 11.38 6.85
CA ASN A 43 6.24 10.71 6.98
C ASN A 43 6.03 9.22 7.30
N ILE A 44 6.96 8.39 6.84
CA ILE A 44 6.96 6.96 7.11
C ILE A 44 7.28 6.74 8.60
N LYS A 45 6.38 6.08 9.34
CA LYS A 45 6.54 5.85 10.79
C LYS A 45 7.34 4.61 11.15
N ASP A 46 7.22 3.58 10.33
CA ASP A 46 7.55 2.20 10.69
C ASP A 46 8.31 1.50 9.55
N SER A 47 8.20 0.17 9.51
CA SER A 47 8.73 -0.67 8.47
C SER A 47 8.06 -0.49 7.11
N LEU A 48 8.81 -0.82 6.07
CA LEU A 48 8.29 -1.02 4.73
C LEU A 48 7.88 -2.48 4.55
N GLU A 49 6.72 -2.70 3.95
CA GLU A 49 6.16 -4.05 3.80
C GLU A 49 5.90 -4.36 2.33
N VAL A 50 6.10 -5.63 1.95
CA VAL A 50 5.79 -6.15 0.62
C VAL A 50 4.98 -7.42 0.75
N GLY A 51 3.75 -7.38 0.24
CA GLY A 51 2.90 -8.56 0.17
C GLY A 51 3.17 -9.35 -1.10
N PHE A 52 3.55 -10.61 -0.97
CA PHE A 52 3.68 -11.55 -2.07
C PHE A 52 2.48 -12.49 -2.11
N PHE A 53 1.70 -12.40 -3.17
CA PHE A 53 0.56 -13.28 -3.39
C PHE A 53 1.01 -14.57 -4.04
N ASP A 54 0.62 -15.72 -3.47
CA ASP A 54 0.79 -17.03 -4.09
C ASP A 54 -0.49 -17.46 -4.79
N SER A 55 -0.39 -17.62 -6.11
CA SER A 55 -1.51 -18.04 -6.96
C SER A 55 -1.96 -19.49 -6.70
N ASN A 56 -1.11 -20.34 -6.12
CA ASN A 56 -1.42 -21.72 -5.80
C ASN A 56 -2.22 -21.83 -4.49
N THR A 57 -1.74 -21.19 -3.42
CA THR A 57 -2.39 -21.24 -2.10
C THR A 57 -3.48 -20.18 -1.92
N LYS A 58 -3.54 -19.20 -2.82
CA LYS A 58 -4.42 -18.01 -2.75
C LYS A 58 -4.19 -17.14 -1.51
N LYS A 59 -3.01 -17.23 -0.89
CA LYS A 59 -2.61 -16.45 0.29
C LYS A 59 -1.60 -15.37 -0.06
N ILE A 60 -1.45 -14.38 0.83
CA ILE A 60 -0.34 -13.42 0.77
C ILE A 60 0.59 -13.71 1.95
N THR A 61 1.89 -13.73 1.69
CA THR A 61 2.91 -13.63 2.72
C THR A 61 3.49 -12.23 2.69
N VAL A 62 3.54 -11.57 3.84
CA VAL A 62 4.07 -10.21 3.95
C VAL A 62 5.51 -10.26 4.45
N PHE A 63 6.41 -9.63 3.69
CA PHE A 63 7.79 -9.43 4.11
C PHE A 63 7.97 -8.00 4.59
N VAL A 64 8.62 -7.86 5.74
CA VAL A 64 8.81 -6.61 6.45
C VAL A 64 10.30 -6.27 6.40
N MET A 65 10.62 -5.07 5.93
CA MET A 65 11.95 -4.48 6.01
C MET A 65 11.96 -3.45 7.15
N LYS A 66 12.73 -3.74 8.21
CA LYS A 66 12.92 -2.84 9.34
C LYS A 66 14.39 -2.83 9.76
N ASP A 67 14.98 -1.64 9.87
CA ASP A 67 16.38 -1.46 10.31
C ASP A 67 17.38 -2.33 9.53
N GLY A 68 17.16 -2.49 8.21
CA GLY A 68 17.98 -3.32 7.32
C GLY A 68 17.76 -4.83 7.44
N ASN A 69 16.83 -5.28 8.28
CA ASN A 69 16.50 -6.69 8.48
C ASN A 69 15.19 -7.05 7.79
N VAL A 70 15.16 -8.24 7.19
CA VAL A 70 13.99 -8.80 6.49
C VAL A 70 13.40 -9.93 7.31
N SER A 71 12.14 -9.77 7.74
CA SER A 71 11.34 -10.83 8.36
C SER A 71 10.08 -11.10 7.55
N ALA A 72 9.51 -12.29 7.68
CA ALA A 72 8.19 -12.60 7.17
C ALA A 72 7.19 -12.51 8.33
N LYS A 73 6.05 -11.87 8.11
CA LYS A 73 4.85 -12.07 8.94
C LYS A 73 4.21 -13.38 8.49
N ASP A 74 3.70 -14.15 9.46
CA ASP A 74 2.96 -15.37 9.15
C ASP A 74 1.76 -15.05 8.24
N GLU A 75 1.29 -16.05 7.49
CA GLU A 75 0.19 -15.91 6.55
C GLU A 75 -1.08 -15.45 7.27
N ASP A 76 -1.40 -14.16 7.20
CA ASP A 76 -2.71 -13.66 7.61
C ASP A 76 -3.73 -13.92 6.49
N ASP A 77 -4.96 -14.24 6.87
CA ASP A 77 -6.07 -14.33 5.93
C ASP A 77 -6.29 -12.95 5.31
N VAL A 78 -5.81 -12.80 4.08
CA VAL A 78 -5.95 -11.59 3.29
C VAL A 78 -7.43 -11.28 3.18
N PHE A 79 -7.83 -10.13 3.74
CA PHE A 79 -9.15 -9.53 3.53
C PHE A 79 -9.36 -9.27 2.03
N LYS A 80 -9.76 -10.33 1.31
CA LYS A 80 -10.31 -10.22 -0.03
C LYS A 80 -11.78 -9.90 0.14
N LYS A 81 -12.22 -8.81 -0.49
CA LYS A 81 -13.63 -8.76 -0.89
C LYS A 81 -13.86 -9.92 -1.83
N GLU A 82 -14.89 -10.73 -1.58
CA GLU A 82 -15.26 -11.83 -2.47
C GLU A 82 -15.29 -11.32 -3.92
N ASN A 83 -14.54 -11.97 -4.81
CA ASN A 83 -14.40 -11.70 -6.25
C ASN A 83 -13.34 -10.70 -6.73
N GLU A 84 -12.52 -10.06 -5.88
CA GLU A 84 -11.39 -9.25 -6.37
C GLU A 84 -10.16 -10.11 -6.71
N LYS A 85 -9.70 -10.02 -7.96
CA LYS A 85 -8.48 -10.67 -8.45
C LYS A 85 -7.27 -9.90 -7.92
N VAL A 86 -6.38 -10.60 -7.21
CA VAL A 86 -5.07 -10.04 -6.83
C VAL A 86 -4.19 -9.95 -8.08
N GLU A 87 -3.76 -8.74 -8.41
CA GLU A 87 -2.90 -8.49 -9.57
C GLU A 87 -1.43 -8.39 -9.15
N MET A 88 -0.56 -8.77 -10.08
CA MET A 88 0.88 -8.55 -9.92
C MET A 88 1.15 -7.05 -9.97
N LEU A 89 1.92 -6.56 -9.00
CA LEU A 89 2.37 -5.18 -8.99
C LEU A 89 3.25 -4.93 -10.23
N LYS A 90 2.78 -4.09 -11.14
CA LYS A 90 3.52 -3.68 -12.34
C LYS A 90 4.58 -2.65 -12.00
N GLN A 91 5.63 -3.12 -11.37
CA GLN A 91 6.81 -2.37 -10.94
C GLN A 91 7.40 -1.45 -12.01
N ASN A 92 7.40 -1.87 -13.27
CA ASN A 92 7.93 -1.08 -14.39
C ASN A 92 7.04 0.12 -14.77
N ASP A 93 5.78 0.14 -14.31
CA ASP A 93 4.85 1.23 -14.59
C ASP A 93 5.00 2.40 -13.59
N VAL A 94 5.79 2.20 -12.52
CA VAL A 94 5.98 3.19 -11.46
C VAL A 94 7.00 4.25 -11.91
N LYS A 95 6.51 5.41 -12.34
CA LYS A 95 7.31 6.58 -12.73
C LYS A 95 7.29 7.70 -11.69
N ILE A 96 6.25 7.71 -10.87
CA ILE A 96 6.06 8.61 -9.73
C ILE A 96 6.53 7.85 -8.49
N ASN A 97 7.66 8.28 -7.91
CA ASN A 97 8.16 7.74 -6.65
C ASN A 97 7.35 8.28 -5.46
N PHE A 98 7.62 7.75 -4.27
CA PHE A 98 6.91 8.15 -3.05
C PHE A 98 6.95 9.65 -2.79
N GLU A 99 8.13 10.28 -2.83
CA GLU A 99 8.26 11.74 -2.60
C GLU A 99 7.42 12.57 -3.58
N LYS A 100 7.42 12.23 -4.87
CA LYS A 100 6.55 12.91 -5.85
C LYS A 100 5.06 12.65 -5.57
N ALA A 101 4.70 11.42 -5.20
CA ALA A 101 3.32 11.08 -4.85
C ALA A 101 2.86 11.83 -3.58
N LYS A 102 3.74 11.99 -2.59
CA LYS A 102 3.53 12.79 -1.37
C LYS A 102 3.30 14.26 -1.72
N ASN A 103 4.11 14.86 -2.60
CA ASN A 103 3.90 16.24 -3.02
C ASN A 103 2.54 16.42 -3.74
N ILE A 104 2.19 15.50 -4.65
CA ILE A 104 0.88 15.52 -5.33
C ILE A 104 -0.26 15.38 -4.32
N LEU A 105 -0.11 14.50 -3.31
CA LEU A 105 -1.07 14.35 -2.22
C LEU A 105 -1.26 15.69 -1.50
N GLU A 106 -0.17 16.30 -1.00
CA GLU A 106 -0.21 17.53 -0.21
C GLU A 106 -0.88 18.70 -0.97
N GLU A 107 -0.57 18.85 -2.25
CA GLU A 107 -1.17 19.86 -3.13
C GLU A 107 -2.68 19.69 -3.30
N ASN A 108 -3.16 18.44 -3.27
CA ASN A 108 -4.55 18.10 -3.57
C ASN A 108 -5.41 17.83 -2.33
N LEU A 109 -4.80 17.53 -1.19
CA LEU A 109 -5.53 17.09 0.00
C LEU A 109 -6.46 18.17 0.52
N LYS A 110 -5.98 19.42 0.64
CA LYS A 110 -6.80 20.56 1.07
C LYS A 110 -7.89 20.91 0.05
N LYS A 111 -7.65 20.65 -1.24
CA LYS A 111 -8.62 20.90 -2.31
C LYS A 111 -9.79 19.91 -2.24
N PHE A 112 -9.50 18.63 -2.05
CA PHE A 112 -10.53 17.58 -2.02
C PHE A 112 -11.16 17.41 -0.63
N PHE A 113 -10.44 17.75 0.44
CA PHE A 113 -10.86 17.54 1.82
C PHE A 113 -10.66 18.80 2.71
N PRO A 114 -11.20 19.97 2.32
CA PRO A 114 -10.88 21.27 2.95
C PRO A 114 -11.27 21.40 4.44
N LYS A 115 -12.11 20.50 4.96
CA LYS A 115 -12.62 20.54 6.34
C LYS A 115 -12.21 19.33 7.17
N LYS A 116 -11.28 18.50 6.67
CA LYS A 116 -10.87 17.27 7.33
C LYS A 116 -9.56 17.49 8.07
N ASP A 117 -9.59 17.22 9.37
CA ASP A 117 -8.37 17.10 10.17
C ASP A 117 -7.81 15.70 9.97
N ILE A 118 -6.73 15.62 9.21
CA ILE A 118 -6.05 14.39 8.84
C ILE A 118 -5.20 13.92 10.03
N GLY A 119 -5.36 12.66 10.42
CA GLY A 119 -4.51 11.98 11.39
C GLY A 119 -3.56 11.01 10.69
N ASP A 120 -3.11 10.01 11.44
CA ASP A 120 -2.25 8.95 10.91
C ASP A 120 -2.96 8.15 9.81
N GLY A 121 -2.16 7.50 8.98
CA GLY A 121 -2.65 6.75 7.85
C GLY A 121 -1.67 5.70 7.38
N PHE A 122 -1.87 5.29 6.14
CA PHE A 122 -1.00 4.37 5.44
C PHE A 122 -1.09 4.62 3.94
N ILE A 123 -0.13 4.04 3.22
CA ILE A 123 -0.10 4.04 1.77
C ILE A 123 0.04 2.61 1.27
N VAL A 124 -0.67 2.32 0.18
CA VAL A 124 -0.56 1.06 -0.55
C VAL A 124 -0.21 1.35 -2.00
N LEU A 125 0.91 0.80 -2.49
CA LEU A 125 1.20 0.75 -3.92
C LEU A 125 0.73 -0.60 -4.46
N GLN A 126 -0.25 -0.59 -5.34
CA GLN A 126 -0.83 -1.83 -5.88
C GLN A 126 -1.39 -1.63 -7.28
N THR A 127 -1.54 -2.73 -8.02
CA THR A 127 -2.22 -2.72 -9.32
C THR A 127 -3.69 -3.13 -9.11
N ILE A 128 -4.63 -2.27 -9.53
CA ILE A 128 -6.08 -2.53 -9.48
C ILE A 128 -6.67 -2.21 -10.86
N LYS A 129 -7.41 -3.17 -11.42
CA LYS A 129 -8.01 -3.10 -12.76
C LYS A 129 -6.97 -2.70 -13.80
N GLY A 130 -5.77 -3.27 -13.69
CA GLY A 130 -4.64 -3.01 -14.57
C GLY A 130 -3.90 -1.67 -14.37
N LYS A 131 -4.36 -0.80 -13.45
CA LYS A 131 -3.71 0.48 -13.12
C LYS A 131 -2.86 0.35 -11.87
N THR A 132 -1.61 0.77 -11.92
CA THR A 132 -0.74 0.86 -10.72
C THR A 132 -1.00 2.18 -10.01
N LEU A 133 -1.45 2.11 -8.76
CA LEU A 133 -1.95 3.24 -8.00
C LEU A 133 -1.23 3.34 -6.65
N TRP A 134 -0.84 4.56 -6.29
CA TRP A 134 -0.58 4.95 -4.91
C TRP A 134 -1.91 5.26 -4.23
N ASN A 135 -2.35 4.41 -3.31
CA ASN A 135 -3.56 4.62 -2.53
C ASN A 135 -3.18 5.12 -1.13
N PHE A 136 -3.40 6.40 -0.89
CA PHE A 136 -3.23 7.02 0.43
C PHE A 136 -4.54 6.93 1.20
N THR A 137 -4.49 6.41 2.41
CA THR A 137 -5.64 6.31 3.31
C THR A 137 -5.27 6.90 4.66
N PHE A 138 -6.04 7.88 5.12
CA PHE A 138 -5.86 8.51 6.42
C PHE A 138 -7.12 8.40 7.26
N ILE A 139 -6.94 8.27 8.57
CA ILE A 139 -8.04 8.34 9.54
C ILE A 139 -8.14 9.78 10.02
N THR A 140 -9.31 10.40 9.85
CA THR A 140 -9.55 11.76 10.35
C THR A 140 -9.82 11.75 11.85
N LYS A 141 -9.67 12.91 12.51
CA LYS A 141 -10.08 13.08 13.92
C LYS A 141 -11.59 12.86 14.15
N THR A 142 -12.39 12.93 13.09
CA THR A 142 -13.84 12.66 13.08
C THR A 142 -14.17 11.20 12.76
N LEU A 143 -13.19 10.30 12.80
CA LEU A 143 -13.35 8.86 12.52
C LEU A 143 -13.93 8.59 11.12
N GLU A 144 -13.35 9.23 10.10
CA GLU A 144 -13.63 8.93 8.70
C GLU A 144 -12.34 8.51 8.00
N PHE A 145 -12.43 7.63 7.02
CA PHE A 145 -11.32 7.37 6.12
C PHE A 145 -11.33 8.35 4.96
N VAL A 146 -10.27 9.13 4.83
CA VAL A 146 -9.97 9.92 3.64
C VAL A 146 -9.06 9.07 2.75
N ASN A 147 -9.52 8.78 1.53
CA ASN A 147 -8.77 8.00 0.56
C ASN A 147 -8.48 8.85 -0.68
N LEU A 148 -7.24 8.82 -1.16
CA LEU A 148 -6.82 9.47 -2.39
C LEU A 148 -5.91 8.53 -3.19
N LYS A 149 -6.27 8.27 -4.45
CA LYS A 149 -5.54 7.40 -5.36
C LYS A 149 -4.84 8.22 -6.43
N ILE A 150 -3.53 8.02 -6.57
CA ILE A 150 -2.69 8.66 -7.59
C ILE A 150 -2.18 7.58 -8.54
N ASN A 151 -2.30 7.82 -9.84
CA ASN A 151 -1.73 6.94 -10.84
C ASN A 151 -0.19 6.98 -10.76
N ALA A 152 0.44 5.84 -10.50
CA ALA A 152 1.88 5.76 -10.30
C ALA A 152 2.70 6.00 -11.58
N SER A 153 2.06 6.00 -12.75
CA SER A 153 2.69 6.27 -14.05
C SER A 153 2.55 7.72 -14.52
N SER A 154 1.39 8.35 -14.27
CA SER A 154 1.10 9.72 -14.75
C SER A 154 1.14 10.79 -13.66
N GLY A 155 0.94 10.43 -12.39
CA GLY A 155 0.76 11.37 -11.28
C GLY A 155 -0.64 11.98 -11.20
N GLU A 156 -1.56 11.58 -12.08
CA GLU A 156 -2.94 12.05 -12.06
C GLU A 156 -3.72 11.45 -10.89
N ILE A 157 -4.66 12.21 -10.35
CA ILE A 157 -5.60 11.74 -9.35
C ILE A 157 -6.60 10.80 -10.03
N ASP A 158 -6.56 9.52 -9.67
CA ASP A 158 -7.47 8.50 -10.21
C ASP A 158 -8.83 8.53 -9.50
N SER A 159 -8.83 8.70 -8.17
CA SER A 159 -10.05 8.84 -7.37
C SER A 159 -9.77 9.43 -5.99
N HIS A 160 -10.80 9.99 -5.37
CA HIS A 160 -10.76 10.47 -3.99
C HIS A 160 -12.13 10.24 -3.33
N GLN A 161 -12.16 9.84 -2.06
CA GLN A 161 -13.41 9.57 -1.34
C GLN A 161 -13.25 9.72 0.17
N VAL A 162 -14.37 9.98 0.85
CA VAL A 162 -14.50 9.89 2.30
C VAL A 162 -15.42 8.71 2.62
N VAL A 163 -15.01 7.86 3.57
CA VAL A 163 -15.81 6.73 4.05
C VAL A 163 -15.99 6.89 5.55
N GLU A 164 -17.24 6.97 6.03
CA GLU A 164 -17.55 7.01 7.47
C GLU A 164 -17.20 5.66 8.11
N LEU A 165 -16.52 5.63 9.27
CA LEU A 165 -16.21 4.39 9.99
C LEU A 165 -17.42 3.82 10.75
N ILE A 166 -18.40 4.67 11.05
CA ILE A 166 -19.60 4.29 11.79
C ILE A 166 -20.68 3.99 10.77
N ASP A 167 -21.03 2.71 10.64
CA ASP A 167 -22.26 2.30 9.96
C ASP A 167 -23.43 2.93 10.73
N LYS A 168 -24.20 3.81 10.10
CA LYS A 168 -25.39 4.42 10.73
C LYS A 168 -26.38 3.28 10.96
N GLY A 169 -26.31 2.70 12.16
CA GLY A 169 -27.19 1.65 12.62
C GLY A 169 -28.63 1.98 12.24
N ILE A 170 -29.26 1.02 11.57
CA ILE A 170 -30.68 0.97 11.23
C ILE A 170 -31.49 1.52 12.39
N THR A 171 -32.06 2.71 12.23
CA THR A 171 -33.15 3.17 13.09
C THR A 171 -34.35 2.32 12.72
N LYS A 172 -34.68 1.36 13.58
CA LYS A 172 -36.00 0.71 13.56
C LYS A 172 -37.07 1.70 14.00
#